data_AF-A0A7Y2U5T2-F1
#
_entry.id   AF-A0A7Y2U5T2-F1
#
_cell.length_a   1.000
_cell.length_b   1.000
_cell.length_c   1.000
_cell.angle_alpha   90.00
_cell.angle_beta   90.00
_cell.angle_gamma   90.00
#
_symmetry.space_group_name_H-M   'P 1'
#
loop_
_entity.id
_entity.type
_entity.pdbx_description
1 polymer ?
#
loop_
_entity_poly.entity_id
_entity_poly.type
_entity_poly.pdbx_seq_one_letter_code
_entity_poly.pdbx_strand_id
1 'polypeptide(L)'
;MRLLLVFLKEPLDGRVKKRLAADVGDREAALRYKALVEVLLRQLAGLENCRIRFCFSPDDAEESVRFWLLPEMDATTARQGELFHAASAWNNR
;
A
#
# COMPACT_ATOMS: atom_id res chain seq x y z
N MET A 1 -3.38 -10.58 -19.91
CA MET A 1 -3.39 -10.43 -18.43
C MET A 1 -2.82 -9.07 -18.10
N ARG A 2 -3.55 -8.22 -17.37
CA ARG A 2 -3.12 -6.85 -17.04
C ARG A 2 -2.33 -6.84 -15.73
N LEU A 3 -1.43 -5.87 -15.57
CA LEU A 3 -0.70 -5.62 -14.33
C LEU A 3 -1.05 -4.23 -13.82
N LEU A 4 -1.55 -4.16 -12.58
CA LEU A 4 -1.78 -2.91 -11.85
C LEU A 4 -0.69 -2.74 -10.79
N LEU A 5 0.00 -1.62 -10.83
CA LEU A 5 0.97 -1.23 -9.81
C LEU A 5 0.30 -0.29 -8.82
N VAL A 6 0.33 -0.65 -7.54
CA VAL A 6 -0.20 0.18 -6.45
C VAL A 6 0.96 0.68 -5.61
N PHE A 7 1.19 1.99 -5.67
CA PHE A 7 2.27 2.65 -4.94
C PHE A 7 1.79 3.13 -3.58
N LEU A 8 2.46 2.68 -2.53
CA LEU A 8 2.16 2.99 -1.14
C LEU A 8 3.37 3.65 -0.48
N LYS A 9 3.11 4.48 0.51
CA LYS A 9 4.09 4.82 1.54
C LYS A 9 3.80 4.01 2.78
N GLU A 10 4.85 3.70 3.53
CA GLU A 10 4.73 3.16 4.87
C GLU A 10 3.78 4.05 5.72
N PRO A 11 2.74 3.48 6.34
CA PRO A 11 1.66 4.25 6.93
C PRO A 11 2.00 4.72 8.36
N LEU A 12 3.12 5.42 8.50
CA LEU A 12 3.58 6.01 9.77
C LEU A 12 3.14 7.46 9.92
N ASP A 13 2.83 7.84 11.16
CA ASP A 13 2.55 9.21 11.59
C ASP A 13 3.68 10.15 11.13
N GLY A 14 3.32 11.30 10.55
CA GLY A 14 4.26 12.31 10.04
C GLY A 14 4.98 11.95 8.74
N ARG A 15 4.84 10.71 8.23
CA ARG A 15 5.46 10.28 6.96
C ARG A 15 4.50 10.32 5.77
N VAL A 16 3.20 10.28 6.02
CA VAL A 16 2.16 10.26 4.98
C VAL A 16 1.30 11.51 5.02
N LYS A 17 0.78 11.90 3.85
CA LYS A 17 -0.18 12.99 3.69
C LYS A 17 0.19 14.29 4.45
N LYS A 18 1.46 14.70 4.43
CA LYS A 18 1.99 15.87 5.18
C LYS A 18 1.17 17.16 5.04
N ARG A 19 0.60 17.42 3.86
CA ARG A 19 -0.30 18.56 3.66
C ARG A 19 -1.59 18.44 4.46
N LEU A 20 -2.20 17.25 4.49
CA LEU A 20 -3.37 16.98 5.32
C LEU A 20 -3.01 17.01 6.81
N ALA A 21 -1.83 16.48 7.17
CA ALA A 21 -1.34 16.49 8.55
C ALA A 21 -1.20 17.91 9.12
N ALA A 22 -0.90 18.91 8.29
CA ALA A 22 -0.88 20.31 8.72
C ALA A 22 -2.25 20.81 9.23
N ASP A 23 -3.35 20.21 8.74
CA ASP A 23 -4.71 20.60 9.10
C ASP A 23 -5.31 19.73 10.22
N VAL A 24 -4.99 18.43 10.25
CA VAL A 24 -5.64 17.45 11.16
C VAL A 24 -4.70 16.76 12.15
N GLY A 25 -3.39 17.01 12.05
CA GLY A 25 -2.36 16.33 12.81
C GLY A 25 -1.88 15.03 12.16
N ASP A 26 -0.65 14.63 12.51
CA ASP A 26 0.07 13.50 11.91
C ASP A 26 -0.67 12.16 12.05
N ARG A 27 -1.17 11.88 13.25
CA ARG A 27 -1.90 10.64 13.56
C ARG A 27 -3.18 10.51 12.76
N GLU A 28 -3.98 11.57 12.71
CA GLU A 28 -5.25 11.58 11.99
C GLU A 28 -5.02 11.49 10.47
N ALA A 29 -3.98 12.14 9.95
CA ALA A 29 -3.59 12.01 8.56
C ALA A 29 -3.16 10.58 8.19
N ALA A 30 -2.42 9.90 9.08
CA ALA A 30 -2.04 8.50 8.91
C ALA A 30 -3.25 7.56 8.96
N LEU A 31 -4.17 7.75 9.90
CA LEU A 31 -5.43 7.00 9.99
C LEU A 31 -6.27 7.13 8.72
N ARG A 32 -6.46 8.35 8.23
CA ARG A 32 -7.20 8.61 6.97
C ARG A 32 -6.50 8.01 5.77
N TYR A 33 -5.17 8.08 5.71
CA TYR A 33 -4.41 7.43 4.65
C TYR A 33 -4.64 5.91 4.65
N LYS A 34 -4.63 5.27 5.83
CA LYS A 34 -4.90 3.83 5.94
C LYS A 34 -6.29 3.48 5.42
N ALA A 35 -7.31 4.20 5.90
CA ALA A 35 -8.70 4.00 5.47
C ALA A 35 -8.91 4.20 3.95
N LEU A 36 -8.23 5.18 3.35
CA LEU A 36 -8.27 5.39 1.89
C LEU A 36 -7.73 4.20 1.11
N VAL A 37 -6.63 3.61 1.59
CA VAL A 37 -6.03 2.45 0.95
C VAL A 37 -6.92 1.21 1.16
N GLU A 38 -7.51 1.01 2.32
CA GLU A 38 -8.47 -0.09 2.58
C GLU A 38 -9.71 0.00 1.66
N VAL A 39 -10.23 1.22 1.43
CA VAL A 39 -11.31 1.43 0.45
C VAL A 39 -10.85 1.09 -0.97
N LEU A 40 -9.64 1.51 -1.37
CA LEU A 40 -9.06 1.17 -2.67
C LEU A 40 -8.96 -0.35 -2.83
N LEU A 41 -8.41 -1.07 -1.85
CA LEU A 41 -8.25 -2.53 -1.90
C LEU A 41 -9.58 -3.25 -2.10
N ARG A 42 -10.62 -2.85 -1.36
CA ARG A 42 -11.97 -3.40 -1.53
C ARG A 42 -12.54 -3.15 -2.92
N GLN A 43 -12.26 -2.00 -3.53
CA GLN A 43 -12.66 -1.72 -4.92
C GLN A 43 -11.87 -2.56 -5.93
N LEU A 44 -10.59 -2.84 -5.66
CA LEU A 44 -9.75 -3.66 -6.52
C LEU A 44 -10.09 -5.16 -6.45
N ALA A 45 -10.72 -5.63 -5.38
CA ALA A 45 -11.13 -7.03 -5.21
C ALA A 45 -12.05 -7.54 -6.33
N GLY A 46 -12.78 -6.65 -7.00
CA GLY A 46 -13.64 -7.00 -8.14
C GLY A 46 -12.94 -7.05 -9.51
N LEU A 47 -11.62 -6.84 -9.57
CA LEU A 47 -10.90 -6.83 -10.85
C LEU A 47 -10.60 -8.23 -11.36
N GLU A 48 -11.21 -8.58 -12.49
CA GLU A 48 -10.90 -9.80 -13.22
C GLU A 48 -9.71 -9.62 -14.19
N ASN A 49 -8.98 -10.71 -14.43
CA ASN A 49 -7.87 -10.79 -15.38
C ASN A 49 -6.76 -9.72 -15.13
N CYS A 50 -6.57 -9.35 -13.86
CA CYS A 50 -5.62 -8.33 -13.41
C CYS A 50 -4.76 -8.87 -12.26
N ARG A 51 -3.44 -8.77 -12.40
CA ARG A 51 -2.49 -8.98 -11.31
C ARG A 51 -2.25 -7.64 -10.62
N ILE A 52 -2.24 -7.62 -9.28
CA ILE A 52 -1.93 -6.43 -8.49
C ILE A 52 -0.54 -6.61 -7.89
N ARG A 53 0.31 -5.59 -8.00
CA ARG A 53 1.63 -5.53 -7.35
C ARG A 53 1.73 -4.28 -6.50
N PHE A 54 2.00 -4.47 -5.22
CA PHE A 54 2.27 -3.39 -4.29
C PHE A 54 3.74 -2.98 -4.36
N CYS A 55 3.98 -1.69 -4.52
CA CYS A 55 5.29 -1.06 -4.45
C CYS A 55 5.24 -0.09 -3.28
N PHE A 56 6.20 -0.17 -2.35
CA PHE A 56 6.20 0.67 -1.16
C PHE A 56 7.51 1.42 -0.99
N SER A 57 7.45 2.48 -0.20
CA SER A 57 8.59 3.29 0.21
C SER A 57 8.49 3.61 1.71
N PRO A 58 9.61 3.57 2.46
CA PRO A 58 10.97 3.17 2.04
C PRO A 58 11.13 1.66 1.75
N ASP A 59 12.29 1.24 1.24
CA ASP A 59 12.57 -0.13 0.80
C ASP A 59 12.47 -1.16 1.95
N ASP A 60 12.71 -0.74 3.19
CA ASP A 60 12.62 -1.53 4.42
C ASP A 60 11.21 -1.58 5.02
N ALA A 61 10.21 -0.95 4.39
CA ALA A 61 8.83 -0.91 4.87
C ALA A 61 8.03 -2.21 4.63
N GLU A 62 8.67 -3.28 4.12
CA GLU A 62 7.98 -4.51 3.70
C GLU A 62 7.14 -5.11 4.82
N GLU A 63 7.71 -5.31 6.01
CA GLU A 63 7.01 -5.97 7.11
C GLU A 63 5.82 -5.13 7.60
N SER A 64 6.02 -3.83 7.76
CA SER A 64 5.01 -2.84 8.18
C SER A 64 3.83 -2.81 7.21
N VAL A 65 4.12 -2.69 5.91
CA VAL A 65 3.10 -2.68 4.85
C VAL A 65 2.42 -4.03 4.74
N ARG A 66 3.16 -5.15 4.81
CA ARG A 66 2.58 -6.49 4.75
C ARG A 66 1.64 -6.73 5.91
N PHE A 67 2.05 -6.44 7.15
CA PHE A 67 1.20 -6.64 8.33
C PHE A 67 -0.09 -5.83 8.25
N TRP A 68 -0.01 -4.60 7.74
CA TRP A 68 -1.18 -3.76 7.53
C TRP A 68 -2.11 -4.25 6.42
N LEU A 69 -1.58 -4.73 5.28
CA LEU A 69 -2.39 -5.14 4.13
C LEU A 69 -2.94 -6.57 4.23
N LEU A 70 -2.27 -7.47 4.96
CA LEU A 70 -2.67 -8.88 5.08
C LEU A 70 -4.14 -9.10 5.48
N PRO A 71 -4.71 -8.37 6.47
CA PRO A 71 -6.12 -8.48 6.81
C PRO A 71 -7.08 -8.14 5.66
N GLU A 72 -6.68 -7.20 4.79
CA GLU A 72 -7.51 -6.71 3.67
C GLU A 72 -7.42 -7.60 2.43
N MET A 73 -6.44 -8.51 2.37
CA MET A 73 -6.21 -9.42 1.24
C MET A 73 -6.94 -10.76 1.38
N ASP A 74 -7.78 -10.90 2.40
CA ASP A 74 -8.80 -11.94 2.58
C ASP A 74 -8.32 -13.36 2.25
N ALA A 75 -7.31 -13.85 3.00
CA ALA A 75 -6.80 -15.25 3.13
C ALA A 75 -6.84 -16.18 1.90
N THR A 76 -6.97 -15.63 0.70
CA THR A 76 -6.88 -16.32 -0.57
C THR A 76 -5.49 -15.98 -1.06
N THR A 77 -4.52 -16.60 -0.37
CA THR A 77 -3.16 -16.74 -0.86
C THR A 77 -3.29 -17.45 -2.21
N ALA A 78 -3.47 -16.67 -3.28
CA ALA A 78 -3.35 -17.17 -4.62
C ALA A 78 -1.91 -17.66 -4.71
N ARG A 79 -1.76 -18.98 -4.59
CA ARG A 79 -0.56 -19.72 -4.92
C ARG A 79 -0.31 -19.52 -6.41
N GLN A 80 0.21 -18.37 -6.77
CA GLN A 80 0.76 -18.05 -8.07
C GLN A 80 1.99 -17.19 -7.86
N GLY A 81 3.10 -17.90 -7.72
CA GLY A 81 4.35 -17.54 -8.39
C GLY A 81 4.84 -16.11 -8.19
N GLU A 82 5.89 -16.04 -7.38
CA GLU A 82 7.02 -15.14 -7.58
C GLU A 82 6.87 -13.71 -7.04
N LEU A 83 7.56 -13.57 -5.91
CA LEU A 83 8.51 -12.49 -5.59
C LEU A 83 7.91 -11.11 -5.33
N PHE A 84 7.82 -10.79 -4.04
CA PHE A 84 7.94 -9.42 -3.55
C PHE A 84 9.36 -8.95 -3.88
N HIS A 85 9.50 -8.06 -4.87
CA HIS A 85 10.75 -7.33 -5.08
C HIS A 85 10.58 -5.94 -4.49
N ALA A 86 11.41 -5.61 -3.50
CA ALA A 86 11.65 -4.23 -3.09
C ALA A 86 12.02 -3.44 -4.35
N ALA A 87 11.22 -2.43 -4.69
CA ALA A 87 11.49 -1.56 -5.82
C ALA A 87 12.67 -0.67 -5.45
N SER A 88 13.89 -1.17 -5.63
CA SER A 88 15.09 -0.38 -5.45
C SER A 88 15.08 0.81 -6.43
N ALA A 89 15.29 1.98 -5.85
CA ALA A 89 15.47 3.27 -6.52
C ALA A 89 14.23 3.83 -7.25
N TRP A 90 13.37 4.53 -6.49
CA TRP A 90 12.64 5.67 -7.03
C TRP A 90 13.10 6.96 -6.33
N ASN A 91 14.01 7.68 -6.99
CA ASN A 91 14.58 8.94 -6.56
C ASN A 91 13.61 10.07 -6.95
N ASN A 92 12.81 10.57 -6.00
CA ASN A 92 11.94 11.73 -6.21
C ASN A 92 12.80 13.01 -6.13
N ARG A 93 13.09 13.58 -7.29
CA ARG A 93 13.24 15.04 -7.43
C ARG A 93 11.88 15.71 -7.29
#